data_AF-A0A2V4E465-F1
#
_entry.id   AF-A0A2V4E465-F1
#
_cell.length_a   1.000
_cell.length_b   1.000
_cell.length_c   1.000
_cell.angle_alpha   90.00
_cell.angle_beta   90.00
_cell.angle_gamma   90.00
#
_symmetry.space_group_name_H-M   'P 1'
#
loop_
_entity.id
_entity.type
_entity.pdbx_description
1 polymer ?
#
loop_
_entity_poly.entity_id
_entity_poly.type
_entity_poly.pdbx_seq_one_letter_code
_entity_poly.pdbx_strand_id
1 'polypeptide(L)'
;MQFWKKLLSKNKKLDQFGAHQEKQTLETLIEQYVGLAFEKQMDLDGVINDKPWQIDMLKQQLVFGNDLYCSFQLLGSFSHLSETWLWAWGNEQADLPKNVIEQSLELKKFGEENNIDLFKFPKFDATKEDLHPLGIIASGMFNSSGYYVGNYGQGTLVLTFNNDYIDQIHQEKDTHYRVASVISQYIAGFEVNHYAAIKYYLLAKDYQITFDDGLKLIATKGEKQISAEFDDSLRLRNLDTSCDDSDFIKTKDKN
;
A
#
# COMPACT_ATOMS: atom_id res chain seq x y z
N MET A 1 10.81 11.16 13.40
CA MET A 1 11.24 10.00 14.23
C MET A 1 10.82 10.00 15.72
N GLN A 2 10.72 11.13 16.44
CA GLN A 2 10.39 11.13 17.88
C GLN A 2 8.90 10.90 18.19
N PHE A 3 8.00 11.34 17.31
CA PHE A 3 6.55 11.14 17.45
C PHE A 3 6.15 9.66 17.38
N TRP A 4 6.67 8.93 16.38
CA TRP A 4 6.43 7.49 16.21
C TRP A 4 6.94 6.64 17.37
N LYS A 5 8.16 6.92 17.89
CA LYS A 5 8.66 6.24 19.09
C LYS A 5 7.72 6.42 20.28
N LYS A 6 7.13 7.61 20.43
CA LYS A 6 6.18 7.92 21.52
C LYS A 6 4.82 7.24 21.32
N LEU A 7 4.31 7.18 20.09
CA LEU A 7 3.05 6.50 19.74
C LEU A 7 3.18 4.97 19.89
N LEU A 8 4.24 4.39 19.34
CA LEU A 8 4.58 2.96 19.41
C LEU A 8 4.88 2.48 20.83
N SER A 9 5.52 3.33 21.67
CA SER A 9 5.87 2.95 23.04
C SER A 9 4.66 2.72 23.95
N LYS A 10 3.50 3.33 23.65
CA LYS A 10 2.29 3.21 24.48
C LYS A 10 1.49 1.93 24.23
N ASN A 11 1.70 1.25 23.11
CA ASN A 11 0.92 0.06 22.73
C ASN A 11 1.55 -1.27 23.19
N LYS A 12 2.64 -1.25 23.97
CA LYS A 12 3.44 -2.44 24.30
C LYS A 12 3.05 -3.22 25.56
N LYS A 13 1.80 -3.15 26.04
CA LYS A 13 1.35 -4.00 27.17
C LYS A 13 0.08 -4.79 26.81
N LEU A 14 0.33 -6.08 26.58
CA LEU A 14 -0.48 -7.30 26.80
C LEU A 14 -1.98 -7.25 26.47
N ASP A 15 -2.43 -8.19 25.63
CA ASP A 15 -3.33 -9.24 26.09
C ASP A 15 -3.22 -10.51 25.23
N GLN A 16 -3.38 -11.65 25.88
CA GLN A 16 -3.35 -13.01 25.35
C GLN A 16 -4.78 -13.56 25.23
N PHE A 17 -5.04 -14.23 24.12
CA PHE A 17 -6.07 -15.24 23.83
C PHE A 17 -7.55 -14.90 24.06
N GLY A 18 -8.26 -14.69 22.94
CA GLY A 18 -9.70 -14.93 22.81
C GLY A 18 -10.21 -14.36 21.49
N ALA A 19 -10.60 -15.21 20.52
CA ALA A 19 -11.20 -14.85 19.21
C ALA A 19 -10.85 -13.42 18.73
N HIS A 20 -9.56 -13.17 18.49
CA HIS A 20 -9.05 -11.80 18.29
C HIS A 20 -9.44 -11.29 16.92
N GLN A 21 -10.37 -10.34 16.90
CA GLN A 21 -10.34 -9.29 15.90
C GLN A 21 -9.01 -8.55 16.13
N GLU A 22 -8.00 -8.77 15.27
CA GLU A 22 -6.70 -8.11 15.39
C GLU A 22 -6.92 -6.60 15.47
N LYS A 23 -6.45 -5.99 16.55
CA LYS A 23 -6.55 -4.54 16.75
C LYS A 23 -5.79 -3.86 15.62
N GLN A 24 -6.51 -3.16 14.76
CA GLN A 24 -5.93 -2.42 13.65
C GLN A 24 -5.04 -1.30 14.20
N THR A 25 -3.77 -1.35 13.85
CA THR A 25 -2.77 -0.32 14.13
C THR A 25 -2.27 0.24 12.80
N LEU A 26 -1.52 1.34 12.86
CA LEU A 26 -0.93 1.88 11.65
C LEU A 26 0.03 0.86 11.02
N GLU A 27 0.83 0.21 11.87
CA GLU A 27 1.85 -0.74 11.47
C GLU A 27 1.23 -1.94 10.76
N THR A 28 0.14 -2.50 11.32
CA THR A 28 -0.57 -3.63 10.69
C THR A 28 -1.22 -3.24 9.37
N LEU A 29 -1.72 -2.01 9.24
CA LEU A 29 -2.29 -1.53 7.97
C LEU A 29 -1.20 -1.33 6.90
N ILE A 30 -0.03 -0.83 7.29
CA ILE A 30 1.11 -0.73 6.37
C ILE A 30 1.52 -2.14 5.93
N GLU A 31 1.69 -3.07 6.87
CA GLU A 31 2.02 -4.48 6.56
C GLU A 31 0.98 -5.10 5.61
N GLN A 32 -0.30 -4.79 5.80
CA GLN A 32 -1.37 -5.30 4.96
C GLN A 32 -1.29 -4.82 3.51
N TYR A 33 -0.85 -3.58 3.27
CA TYR A 33 -0.96 -2.95 1.95
C TYR A 33 0.39 -2.64 1.28
N VAL A 34 1.52 -2.71 1.99
CA VAL A 34 2.84 -2.28 1.48
C VAL A 34 3.26 -3.03 0.22
N GLY A 35 3.08 -4.35 0.16
CA GLY A 35 3.50 -5.13 -1.01
C GLY A 35 2.73 -4.75 -2.28
N LEU A 36 1.40 -4.61 -2.17
CA LEU A 36 0.55 -4.23 -3.29
C LEU A 36 0.80 -2.78 -3.72
N ALA A 37 0.91 -1.87 -2.75
CA ALA A 37 1.18 -0.46 -3.02
C ALA A 37 2.57 -0.28 -3.66
N PHE A 38 3.60 -1.00 -3.18
CA PHE A 38 4.94 -0.96 -3.75
C PHE A 38 4.95 -1.44 -5.20
N GLU A 39 4.30 -2.57 -5.51
CA GLU A 39 4.17 -3.07 -6.87
C GLU A 39 3.52 -2.04 -7.80
N LYS A 40 2.42 -1.42 -7.35
CA LYS A 40 1.73 -0.36 -8.10
C LYS A 40 2.60 0.89 -8.29
N GLN A 41 3.40 1.27 -7.30
CA GLN A 41 4.34 2.39 -7.44
C GLN A 41 5.46 2.09 -8.45
N MET A 42 5.97 0.86 -8.51
CA MET A 42 6.96 0.47 -9.53
C MET A 42 6.38 0.58 -10.95
N ASP A 43 5.11 0.20 -11.13
CA ASP A 43 4.45 0.33 -12.43
C ASP A 43 4.17 1.78 -12.78
N LEU A 44 3.70 2.56 -11.81
CA LEU A 44 3.45 3.99 -11.96
C LEU A 44 4.72 4.73 -12.40
N ASP A 45 5.84 4.49 -11.74
CA ASP A 45 7.12 5.14 -12.04
C ASP A 45 7.51 4.97 -13.51
N GLY A 46 7.39 3.74 -14.04
CA GLY A 46 7.63 3.45 -15.45
C GLY A 46 6.64 4.10 -16.42
N VAL A 47 5.41 4.41 -15.98
CA VAL A 47 4.38 5.06 -16.81
C VAL A 47 4.53 6.57 -16.84
N ILE A 48 4.76 7.19 -15.67
CA ILE A 48 4.84 8.65 -15.58
C ILE A 48 6.22 9.15 -15.98
N ASN A 49 7.30 8.42 -15.70
CA ASN A 49 8.68 8.71 -16.14
C ASN A 49 9.03 10.23 -16.06
N ASP A 50 8.95 10.79 -14.86
CA ASP A 50 9.19 12.22 -14.55
C ASP A 50 8.26 13.24 -15.22
N LYS A 51 7.12 12.81 -15.79
CA LYS A 51 6.10 13.73 -16.30
C LYS A 51 5.67 14.71 -15.19
N PRO A 52 5.53 16.01 -15.51
CA PRO A 52 5.00 16.98 -14.55
C PRO A 52 3.57 16.60 -14.19
N TRP A 53 3.15 16.94 -12.97
CA TRP A 53 1.78 16.68 -12.51
C TRP A 53 1.04 17.98 -12.25
N GLN A 54 -0.28 17.94 -12.40
CA GLN A 54 -1.18 19.03 -12.02
C GLN A 54 -2.53 18.47 -11.59
N ILE A 55 -3.27 19.25 -10.80
CA ILE A 55 -4.67 18.97 -10.48
C ILE A 55 -5.54 20.03 -11.15
N ASP A 56 -6.50 19.57 -11.95
CA ASP A 56 -7.62 20.40 -12.41
C ASP A 56 -8.79 20.16 -11.46
N MET A 57 -9.02 21.08 -10.51
CA MET A 57 -10.11 20.97 -9.54
C MET A 57 -11.50 21.13 -10.17
N LEU A 58 -11.61 21.84 -11.31
CA LEU A 58 -12.88 22.03 -11.99
C LEU A 58 -13.31 20.76 -12.70
N LYS A 59 -12.36 20.07 -13.36
CA LYS A 59 -12.58 18.76 -13.99
C LYS A 59 -12.42 17.59 -13.02
N GLN A 60 -11.87 17.86 -11.83
CA GLN A 60 -11.56 16.86 -10.80
C GLN A 60 -10.63 15.76 -11.31
N GLN A 61 -9.54 16.19 -11.96
CA GLN A 61 -8.56 15.31 -12.58
C GLN A 61 -7.16 15.57 -12.02
N LEU A 62 -6.45 14.48 -11.74
CA LEU A 62 -4.99 14.46 -11.64
C LEU A 62 -4.45 14.21 -13.05
N VAL A 63 -3.54 15.05 -13.52
CA VAL A 63 -2.97 14.94 -14.86
C VAL A 63 -1.47 14.79 -14.75
N PHE A 64 -0.92 13.74 -15.38
CA PHE A 64 0.51 13.59 -15.60
C PHE A 64 0.85 13.92 -17.06
N GLY A 65 1.75 14.86 -17.27
CA GLY A 65 2.06 15.42 -18.58
C GLY A 65 0.83 16.11 -19.17
N ASN A 66 0.46 15.70 -20.40
CA ASN A 66 -0.68 16.26 -21.13
C ASN A 66 -1.63 15.17 -21.66
N ASP A 67 -1.38 13.92 -21.31
CA ASP A 67 -1.95 12.74 -21.95
C ASP A 67 -2.51 11.71 -20.97
N LEU A 68 -2.07 11.73 -19.70
CA LEU A 68 -2.53 10.80 -18.68
C LEU A 68 -3.44 11.51 -17.66
N TYR A 69 -4.74 11.29 -17.82
CA TYR A 69 -5.79 11.86 -16.98
C TYR A 69 -6.32 10.79 -16.03
N CYS A 70 -6.28 11.07 -14.74
CA CYS A 70 -6.73 10.17 -13.69
C CYS A 70 -7.84 10.83 -12.88
N SER A 71 -8.84 10.06 -12.47
CA SER A 71 -9.67 10.48 -11.34
C SER A 71 -8.83 10.41 -10.07
N PHE A 72 -9.14 11.22 -9.06
CA PHE A 72 -8.36 11.24 -7.83
C PHE A 72 -9.24 11.42 -6.60
N GLN A 73 -8.68 11.05 -5.45
CA GLN A 73 -9.19 11.42 -4.14
C GLN A 73 -8.09 12.10 -3.36
N LEU A 74 -8.37 13.29 -2.83
CA LEU A 74 -7.47 14.04 -2.00
C LEU A 74 -7.54 13.51 -0.57
N LEU A 75 -6.43 12.99 -0.08
CA LEU A 75 -6.32 12.55 1.32
C LEU A 75 -6.03 13.75 2.23
N GLY A 76 -5.12 14.63 1.82
CA GLY A 76 -4.76 15.81 2.60
C GLY A 76 -3.47 16.46 2.10
N SER A 77 -2.94 17.33 2.94
CA SER A 77 -1.77 18.14 2.61
C SER A 77 -0.79 18.24 3.78
N PHE A 78 0.49 18.21 3.45
CA PHE A 78 1.61 18.44 4.36
C PHE A 78 2.17 19.85 4.14
N SER A 79 2.28 20.63 5.21
CA SER A 79 2.95 21.93 5.17
C SER A 79 4.44 21.79 5.45
N HIS A 80 5.30 22.26 4.54
CA HIS A 80 6.75 22.25 4.75
C HIS A 80 7.19 23.30 5.78
N LEU A 81 6.38 24.34 5.99
CA LEU A 81 6.68 25.41 6.93
C LEU A 81 6.37 25.00 8.38
N SER A 82 5.19 24.44 8.62
CA SER A 82 4.76 24.07 9.97
C SER A 82 5.02 22.62 10.34
N GLU A 83 5.52 21.80 9.41
CA GLU A 83 5.77 20.37 9.61
C GLU A 83 4.54 19.62 10.14
N THR A 84 3.38 19.91 9.54
CA THR A 84 2.11 19.30 9.94
C THR A 84 1.36 18.75 8.74
N TRP A 85 0.74 17.60 8.95
CA TRP A 85 -0.29 17.06 8.08
C TRP A 85 -1.66 17.65 8.44
N LEU A 86 -2.46 17.96 7.41
CA LEU A 86 -3.87 18.32 7.52
C LEU A 86 -4.67 17.44 6.57
N TRP A 87 -5.58 16.62 7.11
CA TRP A 87 -6.51 15.83 6.32
C TRP A 87 -7.46 16.72 5.51
N ALA A 88 -7.85 16.26 4.32
CA ALA A 88 -8.76 16.98 3.45
C ALA A 88 -10.13 17.21 4.12
N TRP A 89 -10.67 16.19 4.80
CA TRP A 89 -11.90 16.32 5.60
C TRP A 89 -11.78 17.34 6.75
N GLY A 90 -10.58 17.62 7.23
CA GLY A 90 -10.31 18.59 8.29
C GLY A 90 -10.05 20.01 7.78
N ASN A 91 -9.99 20.21 6.46
CA ASN A 91 -9.70 21.49 5.83
C ASN A 91 -11.00 22.25 5.49
N GLU A 92 -11.73 22.66 6.53
CA GLU A 92 -13.04 23.33 6.41
C GLU A 92 -12.98 24.66 5.63
N GLN A 93 -11.81 25.30 5.58
CA GLN A 93 -11.63 26.59 4.91
C GLN A 93 -11.49 26.48 3.39
N ALA A 94 -11.17 25.29 2.86
CA ALA A 94 -10.87 25.10 1.45
C ALA A 94 -12.10 24.80 0.57
N ASP A 95 -13.30 24.68 1.18
CA ASP A 95 -14.57 24.36 0.50
C ASP A 95 -14.42 23.25 -0.56
N LEU A 96 -13.77 22.15 -0.16
CA LEU A 96 -13.41 21.07 -1.07
C LEU A 96 -14.67 20.29 -1.50
N PRO A 97 -14.83 19.98 -2.81
CA PRO A 97 -15.93 19.15 -3.28
C PRO A 97 -15.92 17.80 -2.56
N LYS A 98 -17.07 17.41 -1.99
CA LYS A 98 -17.19 16.17 -1.20
C LYS A 98 -16.74 14.95 -1.98
N ASN A 99 -17.05 14.91 -3.27
CA ASN A 99 -16.72 13.79 -4.15
C ASN A 99 -15.23 13.67 -4.49
N VAL A 100 -14.40 14.65 -4.10
CA VAL A 100 -12.93 14.59 -4.21
C VAL A 100 -12.29 14.13 -2.89
N ILE A 101 -13.03 14.12 -1.78
CA ILE A 101 -12.48 13.84 -0.44
C ILE A 101 -13.15 12.65 0.25
N GLU A 102 -13.93 11.84 -0.47
CA GLU A 102 -14.71 10.72 0.05
C GLU A 102 -13.82 9.73 0.80
N GLN A 103 -12.69 9.35 0.20
CA GLN A 103 -11.73 8.44 0.85
C GLN A 103 -11.15 9.02 2.15
N SER A 104 -10.93 10.33 2.24
CA SER A 104 -10.46 10.96 3.48
C SER A 104 -11.54 10.90 4.57
N LEU A 105 -12.82 11.07 4.21
CA LEU A 105 -13.95 10.94 5.12
C LEU A 105 -14.14 9.50 5.58
N GLU A 106 -13.94 8.52 4.70
CA GLU A 106 -14.00 7.10 5.02
C GLU A 106 -12.85 6.68 5.94
N LEU A 107 -11.62 7.17 5.71
CA LEU A 107 -10.50 6.96 6.63
C LEU A 107 -10.79 7.53 8.02
N LYS A 108 -11.40 8.73 8.10
CA LYS A 108 -11.84 9.28 9.39
C LYS A 108 -12.78 8.34 10.11
N LYS A 109 -13.84 7.88 9.43
CA LYS A 109 -14.82 6.95 9.99
C LYS A 109 -14.15 5.65 10.45
N PHE A 110 -13.27 5.08 9.62
CA PHE A 110 -12.49 3.89 9.95
C PHE A 110 -11.62 4.12 11.20
N GLY A 111 -11.00 5.30 11.31
CA GLY A 111 -10.22 5.71 12.48
C GLY A 111 -11.05 5.83 13.76
N GLU A 112 -12.26 6.36 13.67
CA GLU A 112 -13.21 6.47 14.79
C GLU A 112 -13.64 5.08 15.27
N GLU A 113 -13.98 4.18 14.34
CA GLU A 113 -14.43 2.81 14.62
C GLU A 113 -13.31 1.93 15.23
N ASN A 114 -12.06 2.11 14.77
CA ASN A 114 -10.91 1.31 15.20
C ASN A 114 -10.01 2.00 16.22
N ASN A 115 -10.39 3.20 16.67
CA ASN A 115 -9.64 4.03 17.62
C ASN A 115 -8.19 4.34 17.17
N ILE A 116 -8.02 4.69 15.89
CA ILE A 116 -6.72 5.04 15.28
C ILE A 116 -6.59 6.57 15.23
N ASP A 117 -5.86 7.14 16.20
CA ASP A 117 -5.70 8.60 16.37
C ASP A 117 -5.26 9.33 15.09
N LEU A 118 -4.38 8.72 14.29
CA LEU A 118 -3.88 9.28 13.04
C LEU A 118 -4.98 9.66 12.04
N PHE A 119 -6.08 8.92 12.03
CA PHE A 119 -7.21 9.15 11.13
C PHE A 119 -8.33 9.96 11.78
N LYS A 120 -8.40 10.00 13.11
CA LYS A 120 -9.43 10.76 13.86
C LYS A 120 -9.12 12.24 13.98
N PHE A 121 -7.85 12.61 14.12
CA PHE A 121 -7.47 14.01 14.31
C PHE A 121 -7.25 14.70 12.96
N PRO A 122 -7.81 15.90 12.75
CA PRO A 122 -7.73 16.58 11.45
C PRO A 122 -6.31 17.00 11.11
N LYS A 123 -5.51 17.33 12.12
CA LYS A 123 -4.17 17.88 12.00
C LYS A 123 -3.23 17.26 13.04
N PHE A 124 -2.01 16.95 12.63
CA PHE A 124 -0.94 16.47 13.53
C PHE A 124 0.43 16.81 12.96
N ASP A 125 1.45 16.76 13.82
CA ASP A 125 2.86 16.94 13.43
C ASP A 125 3.31 15.76 12.57
N ALA A 126 3.95 16.03 11.45
CA ALA A 126 4.37 15.03 10.48
C ALA A 126 5.71 15.39 9.84
N THR A 127 6.34 14.41 9.22
CA THR A 127 7.56 14.53 8.42
C THR A 127 7.30 14.04 7.01
N LYS A 128 8.24 14.26 6.08
CA LYS A 128 8.07 13.85 4.68
C LYS A 128 7.98 12.32 4.55
N GLU A 129 8.66 11.61 5.43
CA GLU A 129 8.67 10.16 5.52
C GLU A 129 7.28 9.59 5.91
N ASP A 130 6.42 10.41 6.52
CA ASP A 130 5.10 9.99 7.00
C ASP A 130 4.04 10.01 5.90
N LEU A 131 4.34 10.59 4.73
CA LEU A 131 3.36 10.80 3.66
C LEU A 131 3.09 9.54 2.84
N HIS A 132 4.13 8.77 2.53
CA HIS A 132 3.99 7.52 1.78
C HIS A 132 3.15 6.47 2.52
N PRO A 133 3.32 6.25 3.84
CA PRO A 133 2.44 5.38 4.61
C PRO A 133 0.95 5.70 4.46
N LEU A 134 0.57 6.98 4.43
CA LEU A 134 -0.83 7.39 4.23
C LEU A 134 -1.35 6.97 2.84
N GLY A 135 -0.52 7.15 1.81
CA GLY A 135 -0.84 6.74 0.44
C GLY A 135 -0.91 5.21 0.27
N ILE A 136 0.00 4.47 0.92
CA ILE A 136 0.02 3.00 0.93
C ILE A 136 -1.30 2.46 1.49
N ILE A 137 -1.71 2.95 2.66
CA ILE A 137 -2.92 2.47 3.33
C ILE A 137 -4.16 2.83 2.52
N ALA A 138 -4.28 4.09 2.07
CA ALA A 138 -5.45 4.53 1.32
C ALA A 138 -5.57 3.78 -0.02
N SER A 139 -4.50 3.70 -0.81
CA SER A 139 -4.56 3.01 -2.11
C SER A 139 -4.87 1.51 -1.97
N GLY A 140 -4.38 0.86 -0.91
CA GLY A 140 -4.73 -0.53 -0.61
C GLY A 140 -6.18 -0.69 -0.14
N MET A 141 -6.62 0.12 0.84
CA MET A 141 -7.96 0.08 1.42
C MET A 141 -9.06 0.35 0.40
N PHE A 142 -8.83 1.26 -0.53
CA PHE A 142 -9.79 1.66 -1.56
C PHE A 142 -9.53 1.02 -2.93
N ASN A 143 -8.63 0.04 -2.99
CA ASN A 143 -8.23 -0.66 -4.22
C ASN A 143 -7.95 0.30 -5.39
N SER A 144 -7.22 1.39 -5.14
CA SER A 144 -6.94 2.39 -6.16
C SER A 144 -5.84 1.93 -7.12
N SER A 145 -5.79 2.45 -8.35
CA SER A 145 -4.69 2.16 -9.31
C SER A 145 -3.32 2.55 -8.73
N GLY A 146 -3.28 3.59 -7.89
CA GLY A 146 -2.10 3.94 -7.10
C GLY A 146 -2.33 5.11 -6.16
N TYR A 147 -1.24 5.61 -5.59
CA TYR A 147 -1.20 6.86 -4.86
C TYR A 147 -0.08 7.76 -5.39
N TYR A 148 -0.19 9.06 -5.15
CA TYR A 148 0.82 10.04 -5.57
C TYR A 148 1.10 11.04 -4.46
N VAL A 149 2.39 11.37 -4.28
CA VAL A 149 2.89 12.33 -3.29
C VAL A 149 3.39 13.56 -4.05
N GLY A 150 2.47 14.50 -4.31
CA GLY A 150 2.69 15.65 -5.17
C GLY A 150 3.26 16.84 -4.41
N ASN A 151 4.57 17.07 -4.51
CA ASN A 151 5.22 18.27 -3.99
C ASN A 151 4.97 19.48 -4.90
N TYR A 152 4.38 20.55 -4.35
CA TYR A 152 4.07 21.79 -5.06
C TYR A 152 4.87 23.00 -4.53
N GLY A 153 6.03 22.74 -3.92
CA GLY A 153 6.97 23.74 -3.44
C GLY A 153 6.75 24.10 -1.97
N GLN A 154 5.62 24.72 -1.65
CA GLN A 154 5.31 25.15 -0.27
C GLN A 154 4.68 24.05 0.60
N GLY A 155 4.30 22.93 -0.01
CA GLY A 155 3.70 21.79 0.65
C GLY A 155 3.66 20.55 -0.25
N THR A 156 3.03 19.49 0.25
CA THR A 156 2.89 18.23 -0.47
C THR A 156 1.47 17.69 -0.32
N LEU A 157 0.84 17.30 -1.41
CA LEU A 157 -0.44 16.60 -1.39
C LEU A 157 -0.20 15.09 -1.37
N VAL A 158 -1.07 14.34 -0.70
CA VAL A 158 -1.18 12.89 -0.90
C VAL A 158 -2.55 12.60 -1.49
N LEU A 159 -2.53 11.86 -2.60
CA LEU A 159 -3.69 11.54 -3.41
C LEU A 159 -3.71 10.04 -3.64
N THR A 160 -4.89 9.44 -3.72
CA THR A 160 -5.07 8.19 -4.50
C THR A 160 -5.64 8.55 -5.87
N PHE A 161 -5.45 7.67 -6.84
CA PHE A 161 -5.99 7.88 -8.19
C PHE A 161 -6.36 6.57 -8.85
N ASN A 162 -7.26 6.66 -9.83
CA ASN A 162 -7.64 5.54 -10.70
C ASN A 162 -7.43 5.86 -12.18
N ASN A 163 -6.96 4.86 -12.93
CA ASN A 163 -6.76 4.95 -14.37
C ASN A 163 -6.65 3.56 -15.01
N ASP A 164 -7.58 3.24 -15.92
CA ASP A 164 -7.69 1.93 -16.56
C ASP A 164 -6.42 1.51 -17.33
N TYR A 165 -5.70 2.47 -17.92
CA TYR A 165 -4.46 2.16 -18.65
C TYR A 165 -3.34 1.71 -17.71
N ILE A 166 -3.22 2.32 -16.53
CA ILE A 166 -2.28 1.88 -15.49
C ILE A 166 -2.67 0.49 -14.96
N ASP A 167 -3.96 0.26 -14.73
CA ASP A 167 -4.44 -1.04 -14.28
C ASP A 167 -4.18 -2.15 -15.31
N GLN A 168 -4.33 -1.85 -16.61
CA GLN A 168 -3.98 -2.78 -17.68
C GLN A 168 -2.49 -3.12 -17.67
N ILE A 169 -1.61 -2.12 -17.55
CA ILE A 169 -0.15 -2.35 -17.45
C ILE A 169 0.19 -3.24 -16.25
N HIS A 170 -0.46 -3.00 -15.12
CA HIS A 170 -0.26 -3.80 -13.92
C HIS A 170 -0.66 -5.26 -14.16
N GLN A 171 -1.83 -5.50 -14.75
CA GLN A 171 -2.30 -6.84 -15.10
C GLN A 171 -1.37 -7.57 -16.09
N GLU A 172 -0.87 -6.87 -17.11
CA GLU A 172 0.06 -7.44 -18.10
C GLU A 172 1.39 -7.88 -17.49
N LYS A 173 1.84 -7.21 -16.42
CA LYS A 173 3.08 -7.53 -15.72
C LYS A 173 2.91 -8.54 -14.59
N ASP A 174 1.68 -8.90 -14.22
CA ASP A 174 1.36 -9.70 -13.03
C ASP A 174 1.72 -11.19 -13.20
N THR A 175 3.01 -11.48 -13.10
CA THR A 175 3.57 -12.83 -13.23
C THR A 175 4.01 -13.40 -11.89
N HIS A 176 4.04 -14.75 -11.80
CA HIS A 176 4.50 -15.45 -10.60
C HIS A 176 5.91 -15.03 -10.15
N TYR A 177 6.84 -14.95 -11.11
CA TYR A 177 8.22 -14.52 -10.83
C TYR A 177 8.30 -13.06 -10.39
N ARG A 178 7.42 -12.19 -10.91
CA ARG A 178 7.34 -10.80 -10.47
C ARG A 178 6.90 -10.72 -9.01
N VAL A 179 5.91 -11.50 -8.58
CA VAL A 179 5.44 -11.54 -7.18
C VAL A 179 6.60 -11.84 -6.22
N ALA A 180 7.42 -12.85 -6.51
CA ALA A 180 8.59 -13.18 -5.68
C ALA A 180 9.68 -12.09 -5.69
N SER A 181 9.91 -11.47 -6.86
CA SER A 181 10.84 -10.34 -6.99
C SER A 181 10.37 -9.11 -6.21
N VAL A 182 9.07 -8.81 -6.24
CA VAL A 182 8.46 -7.71 -5.47
C VAL A 182 8.62 -7.95 -3.98
N ILE A 183 8.35 -9.18 -3.50
CA ILE A 183 8.58 -9.58 -2.10
C ILE A 183 10.00 -9.21 -1.67
N SER A 184 10.99 -9.65 -2.43
CA SER A 184 12.41 -9.44 -2.10
C SER A 184 12.78 -7.95 -2.04
N GLN A 185 12.18 -7.13 -2.91
CA GLN A 185 12.47 -5.70 -3.00
C GLN A 185 11.83 -4.89 -1.87
N TYR A 186 10.54 -5.08 -1.57
CA TYR A 186 9.90 -4.24 -0.56
C TYR A 186 10.36 -4.56 0.86
N ILE A 187 10.67 -5.83 1.18
CA ILE A 187 11.19 -6.15 2.52
C ILE A 187 12.59 -5.56 2.77
N ALA A 188 13.34 -5.28 1.70
CA ALA A 188 14.65 -4.65 1.81
C ALA A 188 14.55 -3.13 1.99
N GLY A 189 13.46 -2.54 1.47
CA GLY A 189 13.24 -1.09 1.49
C GLY A 189 12.38 -0.57 2.65
N PHE A 190 11.58 -1.42 3.29
CA PHE A 190 10.64 -1.03 4.33
C PHE A 190 10.90 -1.72 5.66
N GLU A 191 10.80 -0.96 6.75
CA GLU A 191 10.84 -1.50 8.12
C GLU A 191 9.46 -2.04 8.51
N VAL A 192 9.14 -3.26 8.06
CA VAL A 192 7.86 -3.95 8.32
C VAL A 192 8.09 -5.33 8.92
N ASN A 193 7.06 -5.95 9.51
CA ASN A 193 7.10 -7.38 9.79
C ASN A 193 7.07 -8.16 8.46
N HIS A 194 8.16 -8.86 8.10
CA HIS A 194 8.25 -9.53 6.81
C HIS A 194 7.19 -10.64 6.68
N TYR A 195 6.95 -11.41 7.74
CA TYR A 195 5.92 -12.45 7.73
C TYR A 195 4.54 -11.88 7.41
N ALA A 196 4.11 -10.84 8.15
CA ALA A 196 2.80 -10.23 7.94
C ALA A 196 2.68 -9.62 6.54
N ALA A 197 3.68 -8.83 6.12
CA ALA A 197 3.67 -8.16 4.82
C ALA A 197 3.64 -9.16 3.64
N ILE A 198 4.41 -10.24 3.72
CA ILE A 198 4.42 -11.30 2.70
C ILE A 198 3.09 -12.02 2.67
N LYS A 199 2.54 -12.39 3.82
CA LYS A 199 1.24 -13.07 3.90
C LYS A 199 0.13 -12.23 3.28
N TYR A 200 0.01 -10.96 3.65
CA TYR A 200 -1.04 -10.09 3.11
C TYR A 200 -0.86 -9.80 1.63
N TYR A 201 0.38 -9.59 1.16
CA TYR A 201 0.64 -9.40 -0.26
C TYR A 201 0.27 -10.65 -1.07
N LEU A 202 0.65 -11.85 -0.62
CA LEU A 202 0.29 -13.10 -1.31
C LEU A 202 -1.23 -13.30 -1.39
N LEU A 203 -1.94 -13.03 -0.29
CA LEU A 203 -3.41 -13.05 -0.27
C LEU A 203 -4.01 -12.04 -1.25
N ALA A 204 -3.47 -10.82 -1.30
CA ALA A 204 -3.90 -9.78 -2.24
C ALA A 204 -3.61 -10.13 -3.71
N LYS A 205 -2.68 -11.05 -3.97
CA LYS A 205 -2.37 -11.60 -5.30
C LYS A 205 -3.10 -12.91 -5.59
N ASP A 206 -4.16 -13.22 -4.84
CA ASP A 206 -4.99 -14.43 -4.94
C ASP A 206 -4.25 -15.75 -4.72
N TYR A 207 -3.12 -15.75 -4.01
CA TYR A 207 -2.52 -17.00 -3.55
C TYR A 207 -3.30 -17.52 -2.34
N GLN A 208 -3.49 -18.83 -2.31
CA GLN A 208 -4.05 -19.53 -1.16
C GLN A 208 -2.92 -19.97 -0.23
N ILE A 209 -3.01 -19.64 1.05
CA ILE A 209 -2.08 -20.16 2.05
C ILE A 209 -2.41 -21.63 2.33
N THR A 210 -1.51 -22.53 1.95
CA THR A 210 -1.68 -23.98 2.11
C THR A 210 -0.93 -24.54 3.31
N PHE A 211 0.09 -23.83 3.79
CA PHE A 211 0.82 -24.14 5.00
C PHE A 211 1.29 -22.86 5.70
N ASP A 212 1.15 -22.80 7.02
CA ASP A 212 1.57 -21.67 7.86
C ASP A 212 1.78 -22.16 9.29
N ASP A 213 3.02 -22.17 9.76
CA ASP A 213 3.38 -22.47 11.15
C ASP A 213 3.99 -21.27 11.90
N GLY A 214 3.94 -20.08 11.28
CA GLY A 214 4.53 -18.83 11.79
C GLY A 214 6.01 -18.62 11.45
N LEU A 215 6.78 -19.67 11.15
CA LEU A 215 8.19 -19.58 10.69
C LEU A 215 8.37 -20.05 9.25
N LYS A 216 7.38 -20.71 8.69
CA LYS A 216 7.30 -21.09 7.29
C LYS A 216 5.88 -20.87 6.77
N LEU A 217 5.81 -20.25 5.59
CA LEU A 217 4.59 -19.96 4.86
C LEU A 217 4.69 -20.55 3.46
N ILE A 218 3.72 -21.36 3.05
CA ILE A 218 3.59 -21.84 1.66
C ILE A 218 2.27 -21.33 1.11
N ALA A 219 2.33 -20.70 -0.05
CA ALA A 219 1.17 -20.17 -0.76
C ALA A 219 1.14 -20.65 -2.21
N THR A 220 -0.04 -20.99 -2.73
CA THR A 220 -0.21 -21.51 -4.09
C THR A 220 -1.20 -20.71 -4.92
N LYS A 221 -0.98 -20.62 -6.23
CA LYS A 221 -1.92 -20.06 -7.22
C LYS A 221 -1.92 -20.95 -8.46
N GLY A 222 -2.88 -21.88 -8.52
CA GLY A 222 -2.82 -22.99 -9.47
C GLY A 222 -1.63 -23.91 -9.15
N GLU A 223 -0.82 -24.23 -10.16
CA GLU A 223 0.38 -25.08 -10.04
C GLU A 223 1.63 -24.33 -9.56
N LYS A 224 1.50 -23.02 -9.32
CA LYS A 224 2.58 -22.14 -8.86
C LYS A 224 2.60 -22.10 -7.35
N GLN A 225 3.79 -22.11 -6.76
CA GLN A 225 3.99 -22.10 -5.32
C GLN A 225 5.08 -21.09 -4.92
N ILE A 226 4.84 -20.37 -3.82
CA ILE A 226 5.83 -19.55 -3.11
C ILE A 226 6.00 -20.14 -1.72
N SER A 227 7.24 -20.42 -1.32
CA SER A 227 7.61 -20.83 0.04
C SER A 227 8.51 -19.77 0.66
N ALA A 228 8.09 -19.19 1.78
CA ALA A 228 8.85 -18.23 2.55
C ALA A 228 9.20 -18.82 3.93
N GLU A 229 10.47 -18.74 4.31
CA GLU A 229 10.96 -19.17 5.63
C GLU A 229 11.53 -17.97 6.39
N PHE A 230 11.25 -17.91 7.69
CA PHE A 230 11.54 -16.77 8.55
C PHE A 230 12.49 -17.16 9.70
N ASP A 231 13.23 -16.18 10.22
CA ASP A 231 13.94 -16.33 11.48
C ASP A 231 13.01 -16.09 12.70
N ASP A 232 13.54 -16.27 13.91
CA ASP A 232 12.80 -16.04 15.15
C ASP A 232 12.36 -14.58 15.35
N SER A 233 12.92 -13.64 14.57
CA SER A 233 12.51 -12.24 14.51
C SER A 233 11.51 -11.96 13.38
N LEU A 234 10.96 -13.00 12.76
CA LEU A 234 10.03 -12.97 11.64
C LEU A 234 10.59 -12.28 10.38
N ARG A 235 11.91 -12.29 10.22
CA ARG A 235 12.59 -11.78 9.01
C ARG A 235 12.76 -12.90 8.01
N LEU A 236 12.45 -12.61 6.74
CA LEU A 236 12.65 -13.54 5.64
C LEU A 236 14.11 -14.01 5.57
N ARG A 237 14.31 -15.33 5.62
CA ARG A 237 15.60 -16.01 5.43
C ARG A 237 15.73 -16.66 4.06
N ASN A 238 14.64 -17.26 3.58
CA ASN A 238 14.61 -17.97 2.32
C ASN A 238 13.28 -17.72 1.59
N LEU A 239 13.35 -17.60 0.28
CA LEU A 239 12.20 -17.44 -0.61
C LEU A 239 12.40 -18.31 -1.84
N ASP A 240 11.60 -19.36 -1.94
CA ASP A 240 11.62 -20.29 -3.06
C ASP A 240 10.34 -20.18 -3.87
N THR A 241 10.50 -20.27 -5.19
CA THR A 241 9.39 -20.35 -6.14
C THR A 241 9.48 -21.66 -6.91
N SER A 242 8.35 -22.34 -7.09
CA SER A 242 8.27 -23.51 -7.97
C SER A 242 7.01 -23.46 -8.84
N CYS A 243 7.17 -23.90 -10.08
CA CYS A 243 6.07 -24.23 -10.99
C CYS A 243 6.21 -25.72 -11.31
N ASP A 244 5.16 -26.50 -11.13
CA ASP A 244 5.17 -27.89 -11.58
C ASP A 244 5.03 -27.88 -13.12
N ASP A 245 6.13 -27.93 -13.86
CA ASP A 245 6.18 -27.87 -15.33
C ASP A 245 5.68 -29.19 -15.97
N SER A 246 4.48 -29.64 -15.60
CA SER A 246 3.94 -30.92 -16.09
C SER A 246 3.28 -30.85 -17.48
N ASP A 247 3.19 -29.66 -18.09
CA ASP A 247 2.55 -29.46 -19.41
C ASP A 247 3.51 -29.19 -20.60
N PHE A 248 4.83 -29.12 -20.40
CA PHE A 248 5.78 -28.87 -21.52
C PHE A 248 6.23 -30.12 -22.32
N ILE A 249 5.76 -31.32 -21.97
CA ILE A 249 6.21 -32.58 -22.63
C ILE A 249 5.18 -33.17 -23.63
N LYS A 250 3.94 -32.66 -23.75
CA LYS A 250 2.91 -33.30 -24.59
C LYS A 250 2.82 -32.87 -26.06
N THR A 251 3.73 -32.04 -26.58
CA THR A 251 3.69 -31.61 -28.00
C THR A 251 4.93 -31.98 -28.84
N LYS A 252 5.85 -32.82 -28.33
CA LYS A 252 6.98 -33.31 -29.16
C LYS A 252 6.90 -34.75 -29.66
N ASP A 253 5.90 -35.53 -29.25
CA ASP A 253 5.70 -36.90 -29.75
C ASP A 253 4.38 -37.05 -30.51
N LYS A 254 4.30 -36.41 -31.67
CA LYS A 254 3.46 -36.87 -32.80
C LYS A 254 4.19 -36.58 -34.11
N ASN A 255 5.18 -37.42 -34.40
CA ASN A 255 5.53 -37.79 -35.77
C ASN A 255 4.55 -38.85 -36.27
#